data_AF-A0A7Y3GUS4-F1
#
_entry.id   AF-A0A7Y3GUS4-F1
#
_cell.length_a   1.000
_cell.length_b   1.000
_cell.length_c   1.000
_cell.angle_alpha   90.00
_cell.angle_beta   90.00
_cell.angle_gamma   90.00
#
_symmetry.space_group_name_H-M   'P 1'
#
loop_
_entity.id
_entity.type
_entity.pdbx_description
1 polymer ?
#
loop_
_entity_poly.entity_id
_entity_poly.type
_entity_poly.pdbx_seq_one_letter_code
_entity_poly.pdbx_strand_id
1 'polypeptide(L)'
;MRRFRFRLQRLLELRQLERQRDEAACASSRAAHARAAERLAADRQALAAWRRELDEELRDGVSGAALRMHHEGLGRRARAVEGSQEKLAATDLELAAREERQLGSRKRHRSVEKLRERAVQDDRTRRARALQAALDEMVRRGRKWTVLVVAVGLVAHAAPAAEDPPVENERHGVVALLDEIRTRNAELDRRERELDDRERTIEELENVSREQLQEVREIAATLSRRIAAWEEANGDAIRRLSKIYAAMPAPRAATLIEELDLRLATQILAKMKHKESAGVLALLDPIRALAVTRHVAHPLSTDPPTVPGGLP
;
A
#
# COMPACT_ATOMS: atom_id res chain seq x y z
N MET A 1 -22.89 40.97 24.17
CA MET A 1 -22.02 41.00 22.98
C MET A 1 -20.57 40.57 23.24
N ARG A 2 -19.81 41.17 24.18
CA ARG A 2 -18.39 40.81 24.44
C ARG A 2 -18.17 39.32 24.79
N ARG A 3 -19.02 38.75 25.67
CA ARG A 3 -18.98 37.32 26.05
C ARG A 3 -19.23 36.37 24.86
N PHE A 4 -20.07 36.76 23.91
CA PHE A 4 -20.38 35.96 22.72
C PHE A 4 -19.20 35.94 21.73
N ARG A 5 -18.60 37.10 21.45
CA ARG A 5 -17.38 37.20 20.62
C ARG A 5 -16.22 36.38 21.20
N PHE A 6 -16.01 36.45 22.51
CA PHE A 6 -14.97 35.67 23.19
C PHE A 6 -15.20 34.16 23.05
N ARG A 7 -16.44 33.68 23.28
CA ARG A 7 -16.79 32.25 23.09
C ARG A 7 -16.60 31.80 21.64
N LEU A 8 -16.98 32.63 20.67
CA LEU A 8 -16.84 32.32 19.24
C LEU A 8 -15.37 32.25 18.81
N GLN A 9 -14.54 33.16 19.31
CA GLN A 9 -13.11 33.15 19.05
C GLN A 9 -12.42 31.91 19.65
N ARG A 10 -12.75 31.56 20.90
CA ARG A 10 -12.28 30.30 21.52
C ARG A 10 -12.72 29.06 20.74
N LEU A 11 -13.95 29.04 20.24
CA LEU A 11 -14.44 27.92 19.43
C LEU A 11 -13.69 27.83 18.10
N LEU A 12 -13.36 28.95 17.46
CA LEU A 12 -12.55 28.96 16.24
C LEU A 12 -11.14 28.43 16.48
N GLU A 13 -10.47 28.89 17.54
CA GLU A 13 -9.16 28.37 17.94
C GLU A 13 -9.21 26.84 18.13
N LEU A 14 -10.22 26.32 18.83
CA LEU A 14 -10.40 24.90 19.03
C LEU A 14 -10.61 24.15 17.70
N ARG A 15 -11.49 24.65 16.82
CA ARG A 15 -11.74 24.02 15.52
C ARG A 15 -10.53 24.08 14.59
N GLN A 16 -9.71 25.14 14.70
CA GLN A 16 -8.47 25.27 13.94
C GLN A 16 -7.47 24.20 14.38
N LEU A 17 -7.30 24.00 15.69
CA LEU A 17 -6.46 22.94 16.24
C LEU A 17 -6.95 21.54 15.85
N GLU A 18 -8.27 21.27 15.94
CA GLU A 18 -8.85 20.01 15.48
C GLU A 18 -8.54 19.75 14.00
N ARG A 19 -8.74 20.75 13.14
CA ARG A 19 -8.42 20.66 11.71
C ARG A 19 -6.94 20.37 11.47
N GLN A 20 -6.04 21.08 12.16
CA GLN A 20 -4.59 20.87 12.03
C GLN A 20 -4.18 19.45 12.45
N ARG A 21 -4.75 18.95 13.55
CA ARG A 21 -4.52 17.58 14.02
C ARG A 21 -4.99 16.55 12.99
N ASP A 22 -6.21 16.72 12.47
CA ASP A 22 -6.78 15.79 11.50
C ASP A 22 -6.02 15.83 10.16
N GLU A 23 -5.53 17.01 9.76
CA GLU A 23 -4.67 17.20 8.58
C GLU A 23 -3.31 16.52 8.74
N ALA A 24 -2.65 16.68 9.89
CA ALA A 24 -1.40 15.97 10.19
C ALA A 24 -1.61 14.44 10.25
N ALA A 25 -2.72 13.99 10.85
CA ALA A 25 -3.08 12.58 10.93
C ALA A 25 -3.36 11.97 9.55
N CYS A 26 -4.01 12.72 8.64
CA CYS A 26 -4.24 12.33 7.26
C CYS A 26 -2.92 12.27 6.47
N ALA A 27 -2.03 13.24 6.64
CA ALA A 27 -0.72 13.25 5.99
C ALA A 27 0.13 12.05 6.42
N SER A 28 0.12 11.69 7.70
CA SER A 28 0.80 10.51 8.22
C SER A 28 0.25 9.21 7.62
N SER A 29 -1.08 9.04 7.55
CA SER A 29 -1.71 7.88 6.92
C SER A 29 -1.41 7.81 5.41
N ARG A 30 -1.38 8.95 4.71
CA ARG A 30 -1.01 8.99 3.28
C ARG A 30 0.43 8.55 3.06
N ALA A 31 1.36 8.97 3.92
CA ALA A 31 2.74 8.52 3.86
C ALA A 31 2.88 7.01 4.14
N ALA A 32 2.07 6.47 5.07
CA ALA A 32 2.05 5.02 5.35
C ALA A 32 1.53 4.22 4.15
N HIS A 33 0.43 4.67 3.53
CA HIS A 33 -0.11 4.08 2.31
C HIS A 33 0.91 4.10 1.16
N ALA A 34 1.59 5.25 0.93
CA ALA A 34 2.61 5.36 -0.11
C ALA A 34 3.77 4.35 0.10
N ARG A 35 4.25 4.18 1.35
CA ARG A 35 5.27 3.17 1.68
C ARG A 35 4.78 1.74 1.43
N ALA A 36 3.51 1.46 1.72
CA ALA A 36 2.92 0.15 1.43
C ALA A 36 2.84 -0.10 -0.09
N ALA A 37 2.50 0.93 -0.87
CA ALA A 37 2.45 0.86 -2.33
C ALA A 37 3.84 0.62 -2.94
N GLU A 38 4.85 1.35 -2.47
CA GLU A 38 6.25 1.15 -2.86
C GLU A 38 6.72 -0.27 -2.53
N ARG A 39 6.33 -0.80 -1.36
CA ARG A 39 6.68 -2.16 -0.97
C ARG A 39 6.07 -3.21 -1.90
N LEU A 40 4.78 -3.06 -2.22
CA LEU A 40 4.10 -3.95 -3.16
C LEU A 40 4.74 -3.89 -4.54
N ALA A 41 5.09 -2.69 -5.02
CA ALA A 41 5.77 -2.52 -6.29
C ALA A 41 7.13 -3.24 -6.30
N ALA A 42 7.91 -3.13 -5.23
CA ALA A 42 9.19 -3.83 -5.09
C ALA A 42 9.02 -5.36 -5.05
N ASP A 43 8.05 -5.88 -4.31
CA ASP A 43 7.79 -7.32 -4.24
C ASP A 43 7.32 -7.86 -5.61
N ARG A 44 6.49 -7.10 -6.35
CA ARG A 44 6.09 -7.44 -7.73
C ARG A 44 7.27 -7.42 -8.71
N GLN A 45 8.14 -6.42 -8.63
CA GLN A 45 9.35 -6.35 -9.44
C GLN A 45 10.29 -7.52 -9.17
N ALA A 46 10.46 -7.90 -7.89
CA ALA A 46 11.26 -9.06 -7.51
C ALA A 46 10.69 -10.37 -8.04
N LEU A 47 9.36 -10.53 -8.04
CA LEU A 47 8.69 -11.68 -8.64
C LEU A 47 8.87 -11.72 -10.17
N ALA A 48 8.73 -10.58 -10.85
CA ALA A 48 8.90 -10.48 -12.30
C ALA A 48 10.34 -10.72 -12.74
N ALA A 49 11.32 -10.16 -12.03
CA ALA A 49 12.75 -10.40 -12.29
C ALA A 49 13.08 -11.90 -12.15
N TRP A 50 12.59 -12.51 -11.08
CA TRP A 50 12.78 -13.94 -10.85
C TRP A 50 12.11 -14.81 -11.92
N ARG A 51 10.91 -14.43 -12.41
CA ARG A 51 10.25 -15.13 -13.53
C ARG A 51 11.13 -15.13 -14.79
N ARG A 52 11.76 -14.00 -15.12
CA ARG A 52 12.69 -13.90 -16.27
C ARG A 52 13.91 -14.79 -16.11
N GLU A 53 14.52 -14.80 -14.92
CA GLU A 53 15.66 -15.64 -14.59
C GLU A 53 15.31 -17.14 -14.73
N LEU A 54 14.13 -17.54 -14.22
CA LEU A 54 13.65 -18.90 -14.40
C LEU A 54 13.40 -19.25 -15.88
N ASP A 55 12.81 -18.35 -16.65
CA ASP A 55 12.55 -18.56 -18.08
C ASP A 55 13.86 -18.70 -18.88
N GLU A 56 14.94 -18.02 -18.47
CA GLU A 56 16.28 -18.19 -19.05
C GLU A 56 16.88 -19.54 -18.68
N GLU A 57 16.91 -19.90 -17.40
CA GLU A 57 17.43 -21.20 -16.95
C GLU A 57 16.68 -22.39 -17.56
N LEU A 58 15.35 -22.28 -17.69
CA LEU A 58 14.52 -23.31 -18.33
C LEU A 58 14.88 -23.54 -19.81
N ARG A 59 15.42 -22.54 -20.52
CA ARG A 59 15.93 -22.72 -21.89
C ARG A 59 17.21 -23.53 -21.91
N ASP A 60 18.05 -23.38 -20.90
CA ASP A 60 19.38 -24.02 -20.81
C ASP A 60 19.33 -25.44 -20.24
N GLY A 61 18.18 -25.86 -19.70
CA GLY A 61 17.94 -27.21 -19.19
C GLY A 61 18.27 -27.35 -17.71
N VAL A 62 17.21 -27.44 -16.88
CA VAL A 62 17.32 -27.38 -15.42
C VAL A 62 17.15 -28.76 -14.77
N SER A 63 17.96 -29.06 -13.75
CA SER A 63 17.81 -30.28 -12.95
C SER A 63 16.52 -30.27 -12.11
N GLY A 64 15.93 -31.44 -11.84
CA GLY A 64 14.73 -31.55 -11.01
C GLY A 64 14.90 -31.00 -9.58
N ALA A 65 16.12 -31.00 -9.04
CA ALA A 65 16.42 -30.41 -7.73
C ALA A 65 16.38 -28.88 -7.78
N ALA A 66 16.93 -28.26 -8.82
CA ALA A 66 16.83 -26.83 -9.03
C ALA A 66 15.36 -26.43 -9.20
N LEU A 67 14.56 -27.13 -10.02
CA LEU A 67 13.13 -26.86 -10.19
C LEU A 67 12.33 -26.84 -8.88
N ARG A 68 12.65 -27.72 -7.92
CA ARG A 68 12.04 -27.70 -6.58
C ARG A 68 12.39 -26.44 -5.80
N MET A 69 13.68 -26.06 -5.78
CA MET A 69 14.09 -24.82 -5.12
C MET A 69 13.43 -23.60 -5.76
N HIS A 70 13.29 -23.59 -7.09
CA HIS A 70 12.59 -22.53 -7.79
C HIS A 70 11.11 -22.47 -7.41
N HIS A 71 10.43 -23.61 -7.37
CA HIS A 71 9.03 -23.69 -6.95
C HIS A 71 8.80 -23.18 -5.51
N GLU A 72 9.66 -23.57 -4.56
CA GLU A 72 9.59 -23.06 -3.19
C GLU A 72 9.87 -21.55 -3.13
N GLY A 73 10.85 -21.08 -3.90
CA GLY A 73 11.18 -19.67 -4.03
C GLY A 73 10.02 -18.85 -4.61
N LEU A 74 9.31 -19.40 -5.60
CA LEU A 74 8.12 -18.80 -6.20
C LEU A 74 7.00 -18.70 -5.17
N GLY A 75 6.72 -19.78 -4.45
CA GLY A 75 5.68 -19.80 -3.42
C GLY A 75 5.94 -18.77 -2.30
N ARG A 76 7.20 -18.58 -1.89
CA ARG A 76 7.56 -17.53 -0.91
C ARG A 76 7.33 -16.12 -1.46
N ARG A 77 7.73 -15.86 -2.70
CA ARG A 77 7.57 -14.53 -3.34
C ARG A 77 6.11 -14.21 -3.64
N ALA A 78 5.33 -15.17 -4.12
CA ALA A 78 3.89 -15.02 -4.34
C ALA A 78 3.16 -14.65 -3.03
N ARG A 79 3.45 -15.36 -1.93
CA ARG A 79 2.92 -15.02 -0.60
C ARG A 79 3.36 -13.64 -0.11
N ALA A 80 4.58 -13.21 -0.44
CA ALA A 80 5.05 -11.86 -0.11
C ALA A 80 4.26 -10.79 -0.87
N VAL A 81 3.98 -10.99 -2.16
CA VAL A 81 3.13 -10.09 -2.96
C VAL A 81 1.72 -10.03 -2.40
N GLU A 82 1.10 -11.19 -2.12
CA GLU A 82 -0.24 -11.27 -1.52
C GLU A 82 -0.29 -10.54 -0.17
N GLY A 83 0.67 -10.81 0.72
CA GLY A 83 0.75 -10.14 2.02
C GLY A 83 0.99 -8.63 1.92
N SER A 84 1.73 -8.16 0.90
CA SER A 84 1.91 -6.72 0.64
C SER A 84 0.66 -6.08 0.03
N GLN A 85 -0.12 -6.80 -0.78
CA GLN A 85 -1.43 -6.35 -1.29
C GLN A 85 -2.43 -6.17 -0.16
N GLU A 86 -2.54 -7.14 0.75
CA GLU A 86 -3.44 -7.05 1.91
C GLU A 86 -3.09 -5.85 2.81
N LYS A 87 -1.79 -5.60 3.04
CA LYS A 87 -1.33 -4.44 3.80
C LYS A 87 -1.67 -3.12 3.10
N LEU A 88 -1.52 -3.04 1.78
CA LEU A 88 -1.90 -1.87 1.01
C LEU A 88 -3.40 -1.57 1.18
N ALA A 89 -4.24 -2.58 0.97
CA ALA A 89 -5.69 -2.46 1.13
C ALA A 89 -6.11 -2.04 2.55
N ALA A 90 -5.42 -2.55 3.58
CA ALA A 90 -5.66 -2.11 4.96
C ALA A 90 -5.32 -0.62 5.14
N THR A 91 -4.18 -0.16 4.60
CA THR A 91 -3.79 1.25 4.67
C THR A 91 -4.71 2.17 3.84
N ASP A 92 -5.28 1.67 2.74
CA ASP A 92 -6.28 2.39 1.93
C ASP A 92 -7.54 2.70 2.72
N LEU A 93 -8.10 1.69 3.39
CA LEU A 93 -9.28 1.86 4.25
C LEU A 93 -9.02 2.86 5.38
N GLU A 94 -7.84 2.77 6.01
CA GLU A 94 -7.43 3.74 7.03
C GLU A 94 -7.30 5.16 6.48
N LEU A 95 -6.69 5.33 5.30
CA LEU A 95 -6.54 6.63 4.65
C LEU A 95 -7.91 7.23 4.31
N ALA A 96 -8.80 6.47 3.69
CA ALA A 96 -10.16 6.91 3.37
C ALA A 96 -10.91 7.39 4.62
N ALA A 97 -10.85 6.62 5.72
CA ALA A 97 -11.47 6.99 6.99
C ALA A 97 -10.82 8.24 7.64
N ARG A 98 -9.56 8.55 7.33
CA ARG A 98 -8.89 9.78 7.80
C ARG A 98 -9.27 10.99 6.94
N GLU A 99 -9.39 10.81 5.63
CA GLU A 99 -9.81 11.86 4.71
C GLU A 99 -11.25 12.31 4.97
N GLU A 100 -12.16 11.39 5.27
CA GLU A 100 -13.53 11.73 5.67
C GLU A 100 -13.56 12.57 6.96
N ARG A 101 -12.77 12.17 7.96
CA ARG A 101 -12.62 12.93 9.21
C ARG A 101 -12.07 14.33 8.97
N GLN A 102 -11.05 14.46 8.12
CA GLN A 102 -10.45 15.73 7.74
C GLN A 102 -11.46 16.63 7.00
N LEU A 103 -12.27 16.07 6.10
CA LEU A 103 -13.36 16.80 5.43
C LEU A 103 -14.40 17.28 6.45
N GLY A 104 -14.77 16.43 7.40
CA GLY A 104 -15.67 16.77 8.51
C GLY A 104 -15.17 17.94 9.35
N SER A 105 -13.89 17.94 9.77
CA SER A 105 -13.31 19.04 10.55
C SER A 105 -13.15 20.32 9.74
N ARG A 106 -12.78 20.23 8.46
CA ARG A 106 -12.77 21.37 7.52
C ARG A 106 -14.15 22.02 7.39
N LYS A 107 -15.21 21.22 7.22
CA LYS A 107 -16.60 21.72 7.16
C LYS A 107 -17.00 22.42 8.46
N ARG A 108 -16.72 21.81 9.62
CA ARG A 108 -17.01 22.42 10.94
C ARG A 108 -16.29 23.75 11.14
N HIS A 109 -15.01 23.84 10.80
CA HIS A 109 -14.25 25.09 10.87
C HIS A 109 -14.88 26.18 10.00
N ARG A 110 -15.14 25.89 8.71
CA ARG A 110 -15.78 26.84 7.78
C ARG A 110 -17.15 27.32 8.29
N SER A 111 -17.94 26.44 8.90
CA SER A 111 -19.24 26.82 9.46
C SER A 111 -19.10 27.82 10.61
N VAL A 112 -18.13 27.64 11.52
CA VAL A 112 -17.89 28.59 12.62
C VAL A 112 -17.29 29.90 12.10
N GLU A 113 -16.45 29.84 11.07
CA GLU A 113 -15.86 31.01 10.42
C GLU A 113 -16.95 31.90 9.79
N LYS A 114 -17.90 31.30 9.07
CA LYS A 114 -19.09 32.00 8.54
C LYS A 114 -19.92 32.65 9.64
N LEU A 115 -20.06 32.02 10.81
CA LEU A 115 -20.76 32.62 11.95
C LEU A 115 -20.03 33.86 12.49
N ARG A 116 -18.69 33.86 12.49
CA ARG A 116 -17.89 35.02 12.87
C ARG A 116 -18.07 36.17 11.88
N GLU A 117 -18.02 35.89 10.58
CA GLU A 117 -18.22 36.90 9.54
C GLU A 117 -19.60 37.57 9.68
N ARG A 118 -20.66 36.75 9.83
CA ARG A 118 -22.01 37.26 10.08
C ARG A 118 -22.09 38.11 11.34
N ALA A 119 -21.49 37.66 12.45
CA ALA A 119 -21.49 38.42 13.70
C ALA A 119 -20.75 39.77 13.59
N VAL A 120 -19.68 39.84 12.78
CA VAL A 120 -18.96 41.09 12.50
C VAL A 120 -19.81 42.04 11.66
N GLN A 121 -20.50 41.51 10.65
CA GLN A 121 -21.39 42.27 9.78
C GLN A 121 -22.59 42.83 10.56
N ASP A 122 -23.18 42.02 11.45
CA ASP A 122 -24.25 42.45 12.35
C ASP A 122 -23.80 43.53 13.35
N ASP A 123 -22.58 43.45 13.88
CA ASP A 123 -22.05 44.48 14.79
C ASP A 123 -21.82 45.81 14.05
N ARG A 124 -21.37 45.76 12.78
CA ARG A 124 -21.22 46.95 11.91
C ARG A 124 -22.56 47.61 11.63
N THR A 125 -23.57 46.84 11.23
CA THR A 125 -24.90 47.37 10.91
C THR A 125 -25.60 47.95 12.16
N ARG A 126 -25.46 47.31 13.32
CA ARG A 126 -26.00 47.84 14.59
C ARG A 126 -25.35 49.16 14.99
N ARG A 127 -24.03 49.31 14.82
CA ARG A 127 -23.35 50.58 15.11
C ARG A 127 -23.78 51.70 14.17
N ALA A 128 -23.92 51.42 12.87
CA ALA A 128 -24.43 52.40 11.91
C ALA A 128 -25.84 52.88 12.30
N ARG A 129 -26.75 51.96 12.62
CA ARG A 129 -28.11 52.30 13.09
C ARG A 129 -28.11 53.09 14.40
N ALA A 130 -27.23 52.73 15.35
CA ALA A 130 -27.12 53.45 16.63
C ALA A 130 -26.60 54.88 16.45
N LEU A 131 -25.62 55.09 15.56
CA LEU A 131 -25.13 56.43 15.20
C LEU A 131 -26.24 57.25 14.54
N GLN A 132 -27.00 56.66 13.62
CA GLN A 132 -28.11 57.32 12.95
C GLN A 132 -29.23 57.68 13.92
N ALA A 133 -29.61 56.76 14.82
CA ALA A 133 -30.60 57.04 15.87
C ALA A 133 -30.14 58.14 16.85
N ALA A 134 -28.84 58.19 17.18
CA ALA A 134 -28.28 59.24 18.03
C ALA A 134 -28.31 60.61 17.33
N LEU A 135 -28.03 60.66 16.02
CA LEU A 135 -28.19 61.87 15.22
C LEU A 135 -29.67 62.32 15.19
N ASP A 136 -30.61 61.39 14.94
CA ASP A 136 -32.04 61.70 14.95
C ASP A 136 -32.54 62.18 16.32
N GLU A 137 -31.97 61.65 17.40
CA GLU A 137 -32.29 62.09 18.76
C GLU A 137 -31.69 63.46 19.08
N MET A 138 -30.46 63.74 18.63
CA MET A 138 -29.84 65.06 18.72
C MET A 138 -30.64 66.12 17.96
N VAL A 139 -31.12 65.80 16.75
CA VAL A 139 -32.01 66.69 15.96
C VAL A 139 -33.33 66.93 16.69
N ARG A 140 -33.96 65.89 17.26
CA ARG A 140 -35.22 66.02 18.02
C ARG A 140 -35.07 66.83 19.31
N ARG A 141 -33.97 66.68 20.05
CA ARG A 141 -33.65 67.48 21.25
C ARG A 141 -33.26 68.92 20.89
N GLY A 142 -32.76 69.16 19.69
CA GLY A 142 -32.25 70.44 19.19
C GLY A 142 -33.28 71.39 18.56
N ARG A 143 -34.52 71.44 19.06
CA ARG A 143 -35.45 72.53 18.71
C ARG A 143 -35.03 73.81 19.45
N LYS A 144 -34.04 74.52 18.88
CA LYS A 144 -33.58 75.93 19.08
C LYS A 144 -32.05 76.07 19.12
N TRP A 145 -31.30 75.54 18.16
CA TRP A 145 -29.96 76.06 17.83
C TRP A 145 -29.74 75.98 16.31
N THR A 146 -30.56 76.74 15.57
CA THR A 146 -30.46 76.90 14.11
C THR A 146 -29.20 77.65 13.64
N VAL A 147 -28.32 78.09 14.56
CA VAL A 147 -27.15 78.90 14.20
C VAL A 147 -25.82 78.12 14.17
N LEU A 148 -25.72 76.92 14.77
CA LEU A 148 -24.46 76.14 14.74
C LEU A 148 -24.33 75.21 13.52
N VAL A 149 -25.36 75.09 12.69
CA VAL A 149 -25.34 74.25 11.48
C VAL A 149 -24.43 74.84 10.39
N VAL A 150 -24.10 76.13 10.45
CA VAL A 150 -23.21 76.78 9.48
C VAL A 150 -21.71 76.59 9.82
N ALA A 151 -21.35 76.33 11.08
CA ALA A 151 -19.93 76.18 11.48
C ALA A 151 -19.38 74.75 11.40
N VAL A 152 -20.24 73.73 11.29
CA VAL A 152 -19.85 72.34 10.92
C VAL A 152 -20.05 72.09 9.41
N GLY A 153 -20.44 73.12 8.67
CA GLY A 153 -20.55 73.13 7.20
C GLY A 153 -19.22 73.24 6.45
N LEU A 154 -18.06 73.26 7.13
CA LEU A 154 -16.74 73.43 6.49
C LEU A 154 -15.71 72.32 6.80
N VAL A 155 -16.17 71.09 7.04
CA VAL A 155 -15.37 69.86 6.77
C VAL A 155 -16.18 68.88 5.91
N ALA A 156 -17.26 69.36 5.28
CA ALA A 156 -18.05 68.60 4.32
C ALA A 156 -17.58 68.91 2.88
N HIS A 157 -16.32 68.59 2.57
CA HIS A 157 -15.90 68.45 1.17
C HIS A 157 -14.81 67.38 1.04
N ALA A 158 -15.25 66.13 0.91
CA ALA A 158 -14.74 65.12 -0.03
C ALA A 158 -15.21 63.71 0.37
N ALA A 159 -16.47 63.41 0.09
CA ALA A 159 -16.87 62.09 -0.37
C ALA A 159 -18.12 62.32 -1.22
N PRO A 160 -18.11 61.99 -2.52
CA PRO A 160 -19.23 62.31 -3.38
C PRO A 160 -20.49 61.62 -2.85
N ALA A 161 -21.58 62.38 -2.82
CA ALA A 161 -22.92 61.84 -2.72
C ALA A 161 -23.07 60.81 -3.83
N ALA A 162 -23.08 59.53 -3.46
CA ALA A 162 -23.66 58.51 -4.30
C ALA A 162 -25.16 58.82 -4.31
N GLU A 163 -25.64 59.35 -5.44
CA GLU A 163 -27.01 59.15 -5.88
C GLU A 163 -27.38 57.69 -5.61
N ASP A 164 -28.59 57.43 -5.09
CA ASP A 164 -29.12 56.08 -5.00
C ASP A 164 -28.93 55.41 -6.37
N PRO A 165 -28.06 54.39 -6.48
CA PRO A 165 -27.94 53.71 -7.76
C PRO A 165 -29.30 53.05 -8.03
N PRO A 166 -29.75 53.01 -9.30
CA PRO A 166 -30.92 52.23 -9.65
C PRO A 166 -30.74 50.81 -9.11
N VAL A 167 -31.84 50.18 -8.69
CA VAL A 167 -31.92 48.83 -8.12
C VAL A 167 -31.62 47.76 -9.19
N GLU A 168 -30.48 47.90 -9.85
CA GLU A 168 -29.99 47.07 -10.94
C GLU A 168 -28.84 46.15 -10.47
N ASN A 169 -28.34 46.35 -9.25
CA ASN A 169 -27.18 45.63 -8.70
C ASN A 169 -27.47 44.22 -8.13
N GLU A 170 -28.74 43.84 -7.91
CA GLU A 170 -29.06 42.46 -7.50
C GLU A 170 -28.98 41.47 -8.67
N ARG A 171 -29.30 41.92 -9.90
CA ARG A 171 -29.24 41.07 -11.10
C ARG A 171 -27.80 40.81 -11.55
N HIS A 172 -26.92 41.81 -11.47
CA HIS A 172 -25.51 41.68 -11.85
C HIS A 172 -24.72 40.76 -10.89
N GLY A 173 -25.01 40.79 -9.58
CA GLY A 173 -24.41 39.88 -8.60
C GLY A 173 -24.86 38.42 -8.78
N VAL A 174 -26.13 38.19 -9.12
CA VAL A 174 -26.66 36.85 -9.41
C VAL A 174 -26.08 36.29 -10.71
N VAL A 175 -25.96 37.09 -11.76
CA VAL A 175 -25.36 36.66 -13.04
C VAL A 175 -23.87 36.31 -12.86
N ALA A 176 -23.10 37.15 -12.15
CA ALA A 176 -21.70 36.85 -11.85
C ALA A 176 -21.53 35.59 -10.99
N LEU A 177 -22.41 35.38 -10.00
CA LEU A 177 -22.42 34.17 -9.18
C LEU A 177 -22.78 32.92 -9.98
N LEU A 178 -23.76 33.02 -10.89
CA LEU A 178 -24.13 31.91 -11.78
C LEU A 178 -23.00 31.56 -12.75
N ASP A 179 -22.25 32.54 -13.23
CA ASP A 179 -21.09 32.32 -14.08
C ASP A 179 -19.91 31.67 -13.33
N GLU A 180 -19.67 32.09 -12.08
CA GLU A 180 -18.70 31.44 -11.20
C GLU A 180 -19.11 29.98 -10.88
N ILE A 181 -20.40 29.73 -10.66
CA ILE A 181 -20.93 28.36 -10.45
C ILE A 181 -20.76 27.52 -11.70
N ARG A 182 -21.07 28.04 -12.90
CA ARG A 182 -20.88 27.34 -14.18
C ARG A 182 -19.42 26.99 -14.42
N THR A 183 -18.51 27.94 -14.17
CA THR A 183 -17.08 27.74 -14.32
C THR A 183 -16.58 26.65 -13.36
N ARG A 184 -17.02 26.69 -12.09
CA ARG A 184 -16.71 25.64 -11.11
C ARG A 184 -17.28 24.29 -11.49
N ASN A 185 -18.50 24.23 -11.98
CA ASN A 185 -19.11 22.97 -12.42
C ASN A 185 -18.36 22.39 -13.61
N ALA A 186 -17.98 23.21 -14.60
CA ALA A 186 -17.17 22.75 -15.71
C ALA A 186 -15.78 22.24 -15.28
N GLU A 187 -15.15 22.89 -14.29
CA GLU A 187 -13.89 22.42 -13.70
C GLU A 187 -14.07 21.11 -12.92
N LEU A 188 -15.18 20.95 -12.20
CA LEU A 188 -15.53 19.71 -11.51
C LEU A 188 -15.81 18.58 -12.49
N ASP A 189 -16.61 18.81 -13.53
CA ASP A 189 -16.91 17.84 -14.58
C ASP A 189 -15.67 17.40 -15.34
N ARG A 190 -14.67 18.27 -15.48
CA ARG A 190 -13.37 17.91 -16.07
C ARG A 190 -12.58 17.00 -15.13
N ARG A 191 -12.53 17.34 -13.85
CA ARG A 191 -11.83 16.53 -12.83
C ARG A 191 -12.49 15.17 -12.64
N GLU A 192 -13.81 15.11 -12.68
CA GLU A 192 -14.56 13.85 -12.59
C GLU A 192 -14.21 12.94 -13.76
N ARG A 193 -14.21 13.47 -14.99
CA ARG A 193 -13.73 12.73 -16.17
C ARG A 193 -12.27 12.27 -16.05
N GLU A 194 -11.37 13.14 -15.59
CA GLU A 194 -9.96 12.77 -15.35
C GLU A 194 -9.80 11.68 -14.28
N LEU A 195 -10.69 11.62 -13.29
CA LEU A 195 -10.70 10.58 -12.25
C LEU A 195 -11.27 9.27 -12.79
N ASP A 196 -12.38 9.32 -13.53
CA ASP A 196 -13.01 8.15 -14.16
C ASP A 196 -12.02 7.44 -15.12
N ASP A 197 -11.28 8.20 -15.92
CA ASP A 197 -10.28 7.65 -16.84
C ASP A 197 -9.12 6.97 -16.09
N ARG A 198 -8.70 7.54 -14.96
CA ARG A 198 -7.66 6.95 -14.10
C ARG A 198 -8.16 5.69 -13.42
N GLU A 199 -9.40 5.69 -12.94
CA GLU A 199 -10.00 4.53 -12.27
C GLU A 199 -10.09 3.35 -13.24
N ARG A 200 -10.57 3.57 -14.47
CA ARG A 200 -10.55 2.56 -15.54
C ARG A 200 -9.15 2.02 -15.81
N THR A 201 -8.16 2.90 -15.90
CA THR A 201 -6.76 2.49 -16.12
C THR A 201 -6.24 1.62 -14.97
N ILE A 202 -6.58 1.96 -13.72
CA ILE A 202 -6.19 1.17 -12.55
C ILE A 202 -6.90 -0.19 -12.57
N GLU A 203 -8.19 -0.23 -12.86
CA GLU A 203 -8.96 -1.49 -12.96
C GLU A 203 -8.39 -2.42 -14.04
N GLU A 204 -8.02 -1.88 -15.21
CA GLU A 204 -7.35 -2.63 -16.27
C GLU A 204 -6.01 -3.20 -15.80
N LEU A 205 -5.17 -2.39 -15.17
CA LEU A 205 -3.89 -2.84 -14.62
C LEU A 205 -4.06 -3.90 -13.52
N GLU A 206 -5.09 -3.76 -12.68
CA GLU A 206 -5.43 -4.77 -11.67
C GLU A 206 -5.88 -6.08 -12.30
N ASN A 207 -6.71 -6.04 -13.34
CA ASN A 207 -7.16 -7.22 -14.07
C ASN A 207 -5.98 -7.96 -14.70
N VAL A 208 -5.12 -7.24 -15.43
CA VAL A 208 -3.89 -7.82 -16.01
C VAL A 208 -3.01 -8.41 -14.90
N SER A 209 -2.90 -7.76 -13.75
CA SER A 209 -2.12 -8.30 -12.63
C SER A 209 -2.75 -9.56 -12.02
N ARG A 210 -4.08 -9.63 -11.93
CA ARG A 210 -4.79 -10.83 -11.46
C ARG A 210 -4.57 -12.00 -12.41
N GLU A 211 -4.67 -11.76 -13.71
CA GLU A 211 -4.38 -12.76 -14.74
C GLU A 211 -2.94 -13.27 -14.66
N GLN A 212 -1.96 -12.38 -14.52
CA GLN A 212 -0.55 -12.76 -14.36
C GLN A 212 -0.32 -13.61 -13.09
N LEU A 213 -0.99 -13.29 -11.99
CA LEU A 213 -0.91 -14.09 -10.76
C LEU A 213 -1.54 -15.47 -10.94
N GLN A 214 -2.66 -15.54 -11.64
CA GLN A 214 -3.32 -16.81 -11.94
C GLN A 214 -2.46 -17.69 -12.85
N GLU A 215 -1.89 -17.12 -13.92
CA GLU A 215 -0.97 -17.81 -14.81
C GLU A 215 0.24 -18.37 -14.03
N VAL A 216 0.81 -17.58 -13.13
CA VAL A 216 1.91 -18.02 -12.25
C VAL A 216 1.49 -19.18 -11.34
N ARG A 217 0.26 -19.15 -10.79
CA ARG A 217 -0.28 -20.27 -9.99
C ARG A 217 -0.46 -21.55 -10.83
N GLU A 218 -0.93 -21.41 -12.06
CA GLU A 218 -1.12 -22.54 -12.99
C GLU A 218 0.23 -23.16 -13.40
N ILE A 219 1.24 -22.32 -13.64
CA ILE A 219 2.62 -22.76 -13.88
C ILE A 219 3.16 -23.49 -12.64
N ALA A 220 2.99 -22.94 -11.45
CA ALA A 220 3.42 -23.57 -10.20
C ALA A 220 2.75 -24.94 -9.96
N ALA A 221 1.44 -25.04 -10.24
CA ALA A 221 0.67 -26.28 -10.13
C ALA A 221 1.14 -27.33 -11.16
N THR A 222 1.40 -26.90 -12.39
CA THR A 222 1.93 -27.77 -13.45
C THR A 222 3.34 -28.23 -13.13
N LEU A 223 4.19 -27.35 -12.60
CA LEU A 223 5.52 -27.70 -12.17
C LEU A 223 5.49 -28.70 -11.00
N SER A 224 4.62 -28.48 -10.01
CA SER A 224 4.38 -29.42 -8.90
C SER A 224 3.98 -30.82 -9.41
N ARG A 225 3.05 -30.88 -10.38
CA ARG A 225 2.66 -32.16 -11.01
C ARG A 225 3.82 -32.84 -11.73
N ARG A 226 4.64 -32.08 -12.46
CA ARG A 226 5.82 -32.63 -13.17
C ARG A 226 6.89 -33.11 -12.19
N ILE A 227 7.11 -32.40 -11.09
CA ILE A 227 8.03 -32.82 -10.02
C ILE A 227 7.52 -34.10 -9.37
N ALA A 228 6.23 -34.19 -9.03
CA ALA A 228 5.64 -35.41 -8.46
C ALA A 228 5.76 -36.61 -9.41
N ALA A 229 5.45 -36.42 -10.70
CA ALA A 229 5.60 -37.46 -11.71
C ALA A 229 7.07 -37.89 -11.89
N TRP A 230 8.01 -36.94 -11.82
CA TRP A 230 9.45 -37.23 -11.87
C TRP A 230 9.93 -37.98 -10.62
N GLU A 231 9.41 -37.65 -9.43
CA GLU A 231 9.70 -38.35 -8.18
C GLU A 231 9.11 -39.76 -8.15
N GLU A 232 7.91 -39.95 -8.72
CA GLU A 232 7.29 -41.26 -8.85
C GLU A 232 8.08 -42.16 -9.82
N ALA A 233 8.45 -41.63 -10.99
CA ALA A 233 9.26 -42.33 -11.98
C ALA A 233 10.68 -42.67 -11.47
N ASN A 234 11.36 -41.72 -10.79
CA ASN A 234 12.68 -42.00 -10.20
C ASN A 234 12.60 -42.87 -8.96
N GLY A 235 11.54 -42.72 -8.15
CA GLY A 235 11.26 -43.61 -7.03
C GLY A 235 11.12 -45.06 -7.48
N ASP A 236 10.46 -45.30 -8.61
CA ASP A 236 10.37 -46.62 -9.23
C ASP A 236 11.70 -47.12 -9.79
N ALA A 237 12.49 -46.26 -10.43
CA ALA A 237 13.82 -46.63 -10.92
C ALA A 237 14.77 -47.01 -9.77
N ILE A 238 14.80 -46.21 -8.70
CA ILE A 238 15.62 -46.47 -7.50
C ILE A 238 15.14 -47.72 -6.78
N ARG A 239 13.82 -47.96 -6.68
CA ARG A 239 13.26 -49.21 -6.13
C ARG A 239 13.64 -50.44 -6.96
N ARG A 240 13.72 -50.32 -8.28
CA ARG A 240 14.16 -51.43 -9.15
C ARG A 240 15.65 -51.71 -8.97
N LEU A 241 16.47 -50.65 -8.97
CA LEU A 241 17.91 -50.77 -8.72
C LEU A 241 18.18 -51.35 -7.32
N SER A 242 17.49 -50.87 -6.27
CA SER A 242 17.65 -51.41 -4.91
C SER A 242 17.33 -52.90 -4.84
N LYS A 243 16.31 -53.39 -5.55
CA LYS A 243 16.02 -54.82 -5.66
C LYS A 243 17.11 -55.61 -6.38
N ILE A 244 17.69 -55.07 -7.46
CA ILE A 244 18.76 -55.72 -8.23
C ILE A 244 20.03 -55.85 -7.36
N TYR A 245 20.43 -54.78 -6.67
CA TYR A 245 21.59 -54.80 -5.78
C TYR A 245 21.34 -55.64 -4.51
N ALA A 246 20.12 -55.63 -3.98
CA ALA A 246 19.72 -56.49 -2.84
C ALA A 246 19.72 -57.99 -3.16
N ALA A 247 19.39 -58.36 -4.40
CA ALA A 247 19.41 -59.76 -4.85
C ALA A 247 20.83 -60.29 -5.09
N MET A 248 21.85 -59.43 -5.05
CA MET A 248 23.24 -59.79 -5.28
C MET A 248 23.98 -60.09 -3.95
N PRO A 249 25.00 -60.96 -3.93
CA PRO A 249 25.84 -61.16 -2.75
C PRO A 249 26.48 -59.84 -2.27
N ALA A 250 26.43 -59.60 -0.95
CA ALA A 250 26.88 -58.36 -0.31
C ALA A 250 28.30 -57.91 -0.70
N PRO A 251 29.31 -58.79 -0.84
CA PRO A 251 30.65 -58.37 -1.27
C PRO A 251 30.65 -57.76 -2.67
N ARG A 252 29.89 -58.34 -3.60
CA ARG A 252 29.82 -57.86 -4.99
C ARG A 252 28.99 -56.57 -5.10
N ALA A 253 27.94 -56.44 -4.28
CA ALA A 253 27.17 -55.21 -4.19
C ALA A 253 27.99 -54.05 -3.60
N ALA A 254 28.84 -54.32 -2.60
CA ALA A 254 29.71 -53.31 -1.98
C ALA A 254 30.71 -52.73 -2.98
N THR A 255 31.41 -53.56 -3.76
CA THR A 255 32.36 -53.11 -4.79
C THR A 255 31.68 -52.22 -5.84
N LEU A 256 30.49 -52.61 -6.31
CA LEU A 256 29.76 -51.82 -7.31
C LEU A 256 29.20 -50.50 -6.73
N ILE A 257 28.79 -50.50 -5.46
CA ILE A 257 28.29 -49.29 -4.77
C ILE A 257 29.42 -48.31 -4.48
N GLU A 258 30.64 -48.80 -4.28
CA GLU A 258 31.83 -47.99 -4.06
C GLU A 258 32.25 -47.20 -5.31
N GLU A 259 32.03 -47.75 -6.50
CA GLU A 259 32.24 -47.07 -7.79
C GLU A 259 31.10 -46.11 -8.16
N LEU A 260 29.93 -46.22 -7.52
CA LEU A 260 28.77 -45.38 -7.79
C LEU A 260 28.91 -43.98 -7.17
N ASP A 261 28.20 -43.01 -7.78
CA ASP A 261 28.04 -41.66 -7.21
C ASP A 261 27.41 -41.72 -5.81
N LEU A 262 27.94 -40.91 -4.89
CA LEU A 262 27.59 -40.92 -3.47
C LEU A 262 26.08 -40.71 -3.25
N ARG A 263 25.42 -39.84 -4.03
CA ARG A 263 23.97 -39.60 -3.90
C ARG A 263 23.15 -40.78 -4.37
N LEU A 264 23.57 -41.47 -5.43
CA LEU A 264 22.85 -42.63 -5.96
C LEU A 264 23.03 -43.84 -5.04
N ALA A 265 24.24 -44.08 -4.55
CA ALA A 265 24.55 -45.12 -3.55
C ALA A 265 23.68 -44.98 -2.30
N THR A 266 23.56 -43.75 -1.78
CA THR A 266 22.74 -43.41 -0.61
C THR A 266 21.26 -43.71 -0.86
N GLN A 267 20.73 -43.31 -2.01
CA GLN A 267 19.32 -43.52 -2.36
C GLN A 267 18.98 -45.01 -2.56
N ILE A 268 19.89 -45.78 -3.16
CA ILE A 268 19.74 -47.23 -3.34
C ILE A 268 19.75 -47.93 -1.97
N LEU A 269 20.75 -47.65 -1.13
CA LEU A 269 20.88 -48.26 0.20
C LEU A 269 19.73 -47.89 1.14
N ALA A 270 19.23 -46.66 1.09
CA ALA A 270 18.08 -46.22 1.86
C ALA A 270 16.75 -46.91 1.46
N LYS A 271 16.69 -47.48 0.25
CA LYS A 271 15.52 -48.22 -0.27
C LYS A 271 15.71 -49.75 -0.24
N MET A 272 16.83 -50.26 0.27
CA MET A 272 17.06 -51.69 0.54
C MET A 272 16.49 -52.09 1.90
N LYS A 273 16.31 -53.40 2.15
CA LYS A 273 15.92 -53.88 3.49
C LYS A 273 17.09 -53.72 4.45
N HIS A 274 16.80 -53.40 5.72
CA HIS A 274 17.81 -53.13 6.75
C HIS A 274 18.93 -54.17 6.85
N LYS A 275 18.61 -55.46 6.67
CA LYS A 275 19.60 -56.56 6.72
C LYS A 275 20.56 -56.56 5.53
N GLU A 276 20.04 -56.28 4.33
CA GLU A 276 20.83 -56.27 3.09
C GLU A 276 21.71 -55.02 3.05
N SER A 277 21.16 -53.85 3.41
CA SER A 277 21.91 -52.59 3.46
C SER A 277 23.03 -52.63 4.51
N ALA A 278 22.77 -53.22 5.70
CA ALA A 278 23.79 -53.38 6.72
C ALA A 278 24.94 -54.30 6.26
N GLY A 279 24.63 -55.37 5.52
CA GLY A 279 25.62 -56.28 4.96
C GLY A 279 26.53 -55.62 3.92
N VAL A 280 25.99 -54.71 3.10
CA VAL A 280 26.79 -53.92 2.15
C VAL A 280 27.60 -52.84 2.88
N LEU A 281 27.00 -52.10 3.83
CA LEU A 281 27.69 -51.06 4.60
C LEU A 281 28.88 -51.58 5.39
N ALA A 282 28.81 -52.82 5.90
CA ALA A 282 29.91 -53.46 6.62
C ALA A 282 31.12 -53.81 5.74
N LEU A 283 30.93 -53.85 4.41
CA LEU A 283 31.96 -54.23 3.43
C LEU A 283 32.48 -53.04 2.61
N LEU A 284 31.94 -51.84 2.83
CA LEU A 284 32.41 -50.60 2.21
C LEU A 284 33.62 -50.04 2.96
N ASP A 285 34.42 -49.22 2.27
CA ASP A 285 35.44 -48.41 2.92
C ASP A 285 34.83 -47.56 4.07
N PRO A 286 35.48 -47.50 5.26
CA PRO A 286 34.95 -46.78 6.42
C PRO A 286 34.62 -45.30 6.16
N ILE A 287 35.40 -44.62 5.32
CA ILE A 287 35.17 -43.21 4.97
C ILE A 287 33.91 -43.09 4.11
N ARG A 288 33.76 -44.01 3.14
CA ARG A 288 32.60 -44.05 2.24
C ARG A 288 31.32 -44.44 2.98
N ALA A 289 31.37 -45.42 3.87
CA ALA A 289 30.24 -45.86 4.69
C ALA A 289 29.74 -44.73 5.61
N LEU A 290 30.67 -43.97 6.22
CA LEU A 290 30.33 -42.80 7.03
C LEU A 290 29.69 -41.68 6.20
N ALA A 291 30.23 -41.41 5.01
CA ALA A 291 29.69 -40.40 4.09
C ALA A 291 28.25 -40.74 3.66
N VAL A 292 28.00 -41.99 3.28
CA VAL A 292 26.65 -42.48 2.95
C VAL A 292 25.72 -42.36 4.14
N THR A 293 26.13 -42.80 5.33
CA THR A 293 25.30 -42.76 6.55
C THR A 293 24.95 -41.32 6.95
N ARG A 294 25.90 -40.39 6.83
CA ARG A 294 25.68 -38.95 7.07
C ARG A 294 24.63 -38.39 6.10
N HIS A 295 24.71 -38.75 4.82
CA HIS A 295 23.73 -38.34 3.82
C HIS A 295 22.34 -38.97 4.02
N VAL A 296 22.24 -40.21 4.52
CA VAL A 296 20.95 -40.82 4.90
C VAL A 296 20.32 -40.07 6.07
N ALA A 297 21.12 -39.68 7.08
CA ALA A 297 20.64 -38.96 8.26
C ALA A 297 20.30 -37.48 7.96
N HIS A 298 21.00 -36.86 7.01
CA HIS A 298 20.84 -35.45 6.64
C HIS A 298 20.70 -35.30 5.11
N PRO A 299 19.51 -35.56 4.53
CA PRO A 299 19.30 -35.58 3.09
C PRO A 299 19.56 -34.24 2.36
N LEU A 300 19.80 -33.14 3.09
CA LEU A 300 20.06 -31.80 2.57
C LEU A 300 21.53 -31.33 2.66
N SER A 301 22.47 -32.11 3.22
CA SER A 301 23.88 -31.66 3.30
C SER A 301 24.60 -31.88 1.96
N THR A 302 25.20 -30.84 1.40
CA THR A 302 26.09 -30.89 0.21
C THR A 302 27.57 -30.75 0.55
N ASP A 303 27.96 -31.02 1.80
CA ASP A 303 29.35 -30.79 2.21
C ASP A 303 30.29 -31.90 1.72
N PRO A 304 31.45 -31.55 1.13
CA PRO A 304 32.48 -32.52 0.77
C PRO A 304 33.04 -33.23 2.03
N PRO A 305 33.61 -34.43 1.89
CA PRO A 305 34.12 -35.18 3.03
C PRO A 305 35.22 -34.40 3.74
N THR A 306 34.90 -33.86 4.91
CA THR A 306 35.89 -33.32 5.85
C THR A 306 36.67 -34.49 6.45
N VAL A 307 37.93 -34.61 6.04
CA VAL A 307 38.90 -35.56 6.59
C VAL A 307 39.22 -35.14 8.03
N PRO A 308 38.94 -35.97 9.06
CA PRO A 308 39.40 -35.69 10.41
C PRO A 308 40.80 -36.28 10.59
N GLY A 309 41.82 -35.42 10.70
CA GLY A 309 43.13 -35.84 11.23
C GLY A 309 44.33 -35.22 10.52
N GLY A 310 44.89 -34.18 11.13
CA GLY A 310 46.18 -33.60 10.78
C GLY A 310 46.59 -32.56 11.83
N LEU A 311 46.87 -33.02 13.05
CA LEU A 311 47.67 -32.26 14.01
C LEU A 311 49.14 -32.30 13.57
N PRO A 312 49.89 -31.23 13.80
CA PRO A 312 50.74 -31.23 15.00
C PRO A 312 50.22 -30.31 16.10
#